data_AF-A0A060SXG5-F1
#
_entry.id   AF-A0A060SXG5-F1
#
_cell.length_a   1.000
_cell.length_b   1.000
_cell.length_c   1.000
_cell.angle_alpha   90.00
_cell.angle_beta   90.00
_cell.angle_gamma   90.00
#
_symmetry.space_group_name_H-M   'P 1'
#
loop_
_entity.id
_entity.type
_entity.pdbx_description
1 polymer ?
#
loop_
_entity_poly.entity_id
_entity_poly.type
_entity_poly.pdbx_seq_one_letter_code
_entity_poly.pdbx_strand_id
1 'polypeptide(L)'
;MMNMMGMVALSDTAAQKRCYEYLKKAYEIADTKSKEDTEDAQLFKNQREIIGSTVRLLEPSAGSHFEKKTHMFWTYWDKVRESAVKIVEGQMPGDEVYNKLEELEHGRARK
;
A
#
# COMPACT_ATOMS: atom_id res chain seq x y z
N MET A 1 -36.21 3.30 -7.40
CA MET A 1 -35.03 2.81 -6.65
C MET A 1 -33.82 3.54 -7.19
N MET A 2 -33.17 4.38 -6.39
CA MET A 2 -31.98 5.12 -6.84
C MET A 2 -30.80 4.14 -6.96
N ASN A 3 -30.19 4.10 -8.15
CA ASN A 3 -28.96 3.36 -8.42
C ASN A 3 -27.84 3.91 -7.53
N MET A 4 -27.38 3.14 -6.54
CA MET A 4 -26.12 3.36 -5.83
C MET A 4 -24.91 2.95 -6.70
N MET A 5 -24.90 3.31 -7.99
CA MET A 5 -23.76 3.06 -8.85
C MET A 5 -22.67 4.10 -8.56
N GLY A 6 -21.63 3.69 -7.84
CA GLY A 6 -20.36 4.43 -7.78
C GLY A 6 -19.82 4.81 -6.39
N MET A 7 -20.51 4.45 -5.30
CA MET A 7 -19.99 4.66 -3.94
C MET A 7 -19.22 3.42 -3.45
N VAL A 8 -18.00 3.64 -3.01
CA VAL A 8 -17.12 2.62 -2.42
C VAL A 8 -17.58 2.32 -0.99
N ALA A 9 -17.56 1.06 -0.58
CA ALA A 9 -17.91 0.68 0.79
C ALA A 9 -16.99 1.40 1.80
N LEU A 10 -17.56 1.91 2.90
CA LEU A 10 -16.78 2.62 3.94
C LEU A 10 -15.66 1.74 4.53
N SER A 11 -15.89 0.42 4.63
CA SER A 11 -14.87 -0.55 5.06
C SER A 11 -13.70 -0.66 4.09
N ASP A 12 -13.98 -0.60 2.78
CA ASP A 12 -12.95 -0.66 1.73
C ASP A 12 -12.11 0.61 1.76
N THR A 13 -12.76 1.77 1.92
CA THR A 13 -12.06 3.06 2.12
C THR A 13 -11.16 3.04 3.36
N ALA A 14 -11.63 2.45 4.47
CA ALA A 14 -10.82 2.30 5.68
C ALA A 14 -9.61 1.37 5.45
N ALA A 15 -9.80 0.27 4.72
CA ALA A 15 -8.71 -0.64 4.35
C ALA A 15 -7.68 0.06 3.44
N GLN A 16 -8.13 0.82 2.44
CA GLN A 16 -7.25 1.61 1.58
C GLN A 16 -6.43 2.62 2.36
N LYS A 17 -7.06 3.34 3.32
CA LYS A 17 -6.34 4.29 4.17
C LYS A 17 -5.25 3.61 4.99
N ARG A 18 -5.54 2.45 5.62
CA ARG A 18 -4.53 1.70 6.38
C ARG A 18 -3.37 1.24 5.49
N CYS A 19 -3.69 0.66 4.34
CA CYS A 19 -2.67 0.21 3.37
C CYS A 19 -1.83 1.39 2.86
N TYR A 20 -2.45 2.54 2.59
CA TYR A 20 -1.76 3.76 2.15
C TYR A 20 -0.79 4.30 3.20
N GLU A 21 -1.21 4.41 4.46
CA GLU A 21 -0.33 4.84 5.54
C GLU A 21 0.82 3.84 5.77
N TYR A 22 0.56 2.55 5.57
CA TYR A 22 1.60 1.52 5.63
C TYR A 22 2.61 1.65 4.47
N LEU A 23 2.15 1.98 3.25
CA LEU A 23 3.04 2.28 2.12
C LEU A 23 3.91 3.52 2.37
N LYS A 24 3.36 4.58 2.97
CA LYS A 24 4.14 5.75 3.37
C LYS A 24 5.25 5.37 4.34
N LYS A 25 4.92 4.58 5.38
CA LYS A 25 5.92 4.09 6.33
C LYS A 25 7.02 3.28 5.64
N ALA A 26 6.66 2.38 4.72
CA ALA A 26 7.63 1.63 3.93
C ALA A 26 8.52 2.54 3.08
N TYR A 27 7.93 3.57 2.45
CA TYR A 27 8.67 4.57 1.70
C TYR A 27 9.68 5.34 2.56
N GLU A 28 9.28 5.80 3.75
CA GLU A 28 10.15 6.54 4.67
C GLU A 28 11.34 5.70 5.16
N ILE A 29 11.10 4.42 5.45
CA ILE A 29 12.17 3.48 5.82
C ILE A 29 13.11 3.26 4.63
N ALA A 30 12.56 2.99 3.44
CA ALA A 30 13.37 2.80 2.24
C ALA A 30 14.17 4.05 1.89
N ASP A 31 13.59 5.26 2.01
CA ASP A 31 14.29 6.52 1.75
C ASP A 31 15.44 6.74 2.73
N THR A 32 15.21 6.47 4.02
CA THR A 32 16.25 6.53 5.05
C THR A 32 17.39 5.56 4.74
N LYS A 33 17.08 4.28 4.55
CA LYS A 33 18.07 3.24 4.27
C LYS A 33 18.80 3.44 2.94
N SER A 34 18.15 4.03 1.94
CA SER A 34 18.76 4.33 0.64
C SER A 34 19.86 5.40 0.70
N LYS A 35 19.92 6.16 1.79
CA LYS A 35 20.91 7.22 2.05
C LYS A 35 22.06 6.73 2.95
N GLU A 36 21.95 5.54 3.52
CA GLU A 36 23.04 4.91 4.27
C GLU A 36 24.15 4.45 3.31
N ASP A 37 25.40 4.45 3.77
CA ASP A 37 26.55 3.97 3.00
C ASP A 37 26.75 2.47 3.25
N THR A 38 25.78 1.67 2.82
CA THR A 38 25.74 0.21 3.01
C THR A 38 25.54 -0.50 1.66
N GLU A 39 25.96 -1.77 1.56
CA GLU A 39 25.77 -2.59 0.35
C GLU A 39 24.27 -2.73 -0.01
N ASP A 40 23.38 -2.65 0.98
CA ASP A 40 21.93 -2.72 0.80
C ASP A 40 21.31 -1.40 0.30
N ALA A 41 22.03 -0.28 0.33
CA ALA A 41 21.50 1.03 -0.03
C ALA A 41 20.96 1.08 -1.47
N GLN A 42 21.59 0.34 -2.40
CA GLN A 42 21.13 0.26 -3.79
C GLN A 42 19.82 -0.52 -3.92
N LEU A 43 19.62 -1.57 -3.12
CA LEU A 43 18.35 -2.30 -3.07
C LEU A 43 17.22 -1.40 -2.55
N PHE A 44 17.49 -0.63 -1.50
CA PHE A 44 16.52 0.31 -0.94
C PHE A 44 16.19 1.48 -1.87
N LYS A 45 17.14 1.94 -2.71
CA LYS A 45 16.85 2.93 -3.78
C LYS A 45 15.78 2.42 -4.75
N ASN A 46 15.95 1.20 -5.27
CA ASN A 46 14.99 0.60 -6.20
C ASN A 46 13.61 0.43 -5.55
N GLN A 47 13.58 -0.03 -4.29
CA GLN A 47 12.35 -0.18 -3.52
C GLN A 47 11.65 1.16 -3.25
N ARG A 48 12.42 2.21 -2.93
CA ARG A 48 11.91 3.58 -2.76
C ARG A 48 11.23 4.10 -4.02
N GLU A 49 11.82 3.89 -5.19
CA GLU A 49 11.23 4.34 -6.47
C GLU A 49 9.90 3.65 -6.77
N ILE A 50 9.83 2.33 -6.58
CA ILE A 50 8.61 1.53 -6.81
C ILE A 50 7.48 1.94 -5.85
N ILE A 51 7.79 2.05 -4.56
CA ILE A 51 6.80 2.39 -3.53
C ILE A 51 6.42 3.87 -3.64
N GLY A 52 7.38 4.76 -3.86
CA GLY A 52 7.13 6.20 -4.02
C GLY A 52 6.26 6.52 -5.23
N SER A 53 6.47 5.82 -6.35
CA SER A 53 5.59 5.93 -7.53
C SER A 53 4.16 5.52 -7.19
N THR A 54 4.02 4.46 -6.40
CA THR A 54 2.71 3.96 -5.94
C THR A 54 2.04 4.94 -4.98
N VAL A 55 2.74 5.47 -3.98
CA VAL A 55 2.19 6.48 -3.04
C VAL A 55 1.68 7.71 -3.77
N ARG A 56 2.43 8.23 -4.75
CA ARG A 56 2.01 9.40 -5.54
C ARG A 56 0.78 9.17 -6.40
N LEU A 57 0.59 7.95 -6.92
CA LEU A 57 -0.60 7.57 -7.68
C LEU A 57 -1.83 7.35 -6.79
N LEU A 58 -1.60 7.04 -5.51
CA LEU A 58 -2.63 6.64 -4.55
C LEU A 58 -2.97 7.71 -3.52
N GLU A 59 -2.38 8.91 -3.63
CA GLU A 59 -2.72 10.03 -2.76
C GLU A 59 -4.25 10.24 -2.81
N PRO A 60 -4.95 10.08 -1.67
CA PRO A 60 -6.39 10.13 -1.65
C PRO A 60 -6.83 11.53 -2.05
N SER A 61 -7.36 11.67 -3.28
CA SER A 61 -7.98 12.91 -3.72
C SER A 61 -9.06 13.30 -2.72
N ALA A 62 -8.78 14.35 -1.96
CA ALA A 62 -9.46 14.77 -0.74
C ALA A 62 -10.94 15.17 -0.95
N GLY A 63 -11.81 14.19 -1.22
CA GLY A 63 -13.26 14.40 -1.28
C GLY A 63 -14.00 13.66 -2.40
N SER A 64 -13.37 12.83 -3.23
CA SER A 64 -14.10 12.04 -4.24
C SER A 64 -13.49 10.66 -4.46
N HIS A 65 -14.04 9.66 -3.74
CA HIS A 65 -13.72 8.25 -3.89
C HIS A 65 -14.58 7.63 -4.99
N PHE A 66 -14.16 7.84 -6.24
CA PHE A 66 -14.75 7.15 -7.39
C PHE A 66 -14.29 5.69 -7.44
N GLU A 67 -15.19 4.74 -7.71
CA GLU A 67 -14.90 3.29 -7.82
C GLU A 67 -13.66 2.96 -8.70
N LYS A 68 -13.44 3.72 -9.78
CA LYS A 68 -12.25 3.56 -10.65
C LYS A 68 -10.93 3.83 -9.91
N LYS A 69 -10.88 4.84 -9.05
CA LYS A 69 -9.67 5.16 -8.25
C LYS A 69 -9.40 4.09 -7.21
N THR A 70 -10.46 3.56 -6.61
CA THR A 70 -10.42 2.44 -5.65
C THR A 70 -9.93 1.14 -6.29
N HIS A 71 -10.35 0.82 -7.50
CA HIS A 71 -9.83 -0.35 -8.21
C HIS A 71 -8.34 -0.19 -8.57
N MET A 72 -7.94 1.01 -8.99
CA MET A 72 -6.52 1.32 -9.24
C MET A 72 -5.69 1.21 -7.97
N PHE A 73 -6.22 1.63 -6.81
CA PHE A 73 -5.56 1.44 -5.52
C PHE A 73 -5.19 -0.02 -5.29
N TRP A 74 -6.17 -0.91 -5.33
CA TRP A 74 -5.94 -2.32 -5.07
C TRP A 74 -4.99 -2.96 -6.09
N THR A 75 -5.10 -2.55 -7.36
CA THR A 75 -4.19 -3.00 -8.43
C THR A 75 -2.73 -2.65 -8.15
N TYR A 76 -2.46 -1.42 -7.67
CA TYR A 76 -1.10 -1.02 -7.34
C TYR A 76 -0.64 -1.60 -6.01
N TRP A 77 -1.50 -1.60 -4.99
CA TRP A 77 -1.23 -2.24 -3.70
C TRP A 77 -0.79 -3.69 -3.86
N ASP A 78 -1.54 -4.50 -4.63
CA ASP A 78 -1.23 -5.92 -4.83
C ASP A 78 0.16 -6.15 -5.44
N LYS A 79 0.70 -5.20 -6.22
CA LYS A 79 2.05 -5.29 -6.80
C LYS A 79 3.17 -5.02 -5.81
N VAL A 80 2.91 -4.27 -4.74
CA VAL A 80 3.95 -3.77 -3.83
C VAL A 80 3.78 -4.22 -2.37
N ARG A 81 2.64 -4.82 -2.03
CA ARG A 81 2.26 -5.14 -0.64
C ARG A 81 3.28 -6.01 0.10
N GLU A 82 3.83 -7.03 -0.53
CA GLU A 82 4.82 -7.91 0.11
C GLU A 82 6.14 -7.19 0.36
N SER A 83 6.60 -6.40 -0.61
CA SER A 83 7.80 -5.57 -0.46
C SER A 83 7.62 -4.55 0.64
N ALA A 84 6.44 -3.93 0.74
CA ALA A 84 6.13 -2.97 1.80
C ALA A 84 6.19 -3.63 3.18
N VAL A 85 5.60 -4.82 3.37
CA VAL A 85 5.70 -5.57 4.63
C VAL A 85 7.14 -5.92 4.95
N LYS A 86 7.91 -6.45 3.99
CA LYS A 86 9.32 -6.83 4.21
C LYS A 86 10.21 -5.62 4.56
N ILE A 87 9.91 -4.45 4.03
CA ILE A 87 10.65 -3.22 4.36
C ILE A 87 10.33 -2.74 5.78
N VAL A 88 9.05 -2.77 6.16
CA VAL A 88 8.59 -2.26 7.47
C VAL A 88 8.95 -3.21 8.61
N GLU A 89 8.74 -4.51 8.41
CA GLU A 89 8.88 -5.52 9.47
C GLU A 89 10.22 -6.27 9.39
N GLY A 90 10.93 -6.19 8.25
CA GLY A 90 12.18 -6.92 8.01
C GLY A 90 11.96 -8.30 7.35
N GLN A 91 12.97 -9.17 7.44
CA GLN A 91 12.83 -10.55 6.96
C GLN A 91 11.88 -11.31 7.90
N MET A 92 10.75 -11.74 7.34
CA MET A 92 9.74 -12.53 8.03
C MET A 92 9.46 -13.84 7.28
N PRO A 93 9.03 -14.91 7.98
CA PRO A 93 8.44 -16.09 7.36
C PRO A 93 7.22 -15.73 6.50
N GLY A 94 6.97 -16.52 5.44
CA GLY A 94 5.86 -16.25 4.50
C GLY A 94 4.48 -16.17 5.18
N ASP A 95 4.24 -17.02 6.19
CA ASP A 95 2.97 -17.06 6.91
C ASP A 95 2.73 -15.78 7.72
N GLU A 96 3.78 -15.19 8.29
CA GLU A 96 3.68 -13.93 9.02
C GLU A 96 3.45 -12.74 8.08
N VAL A 97 4.04 -12.76 6.89
CA VAL A 97 3.74 -11.79 5.83
C VAL A 97 2.26 -11.88 5.44
N TYR A 98 1.73 -13.08 5.26
CA TYR A 98 0.31 -13.28 4.94
C TYR A 98 -0.61 -12.74 6.02
N ASN A 99 -0.37 -13.09 7.28
CA ASN A 99 -1.15 -12.59 8.42
C ASN A 99 -1.14 -11.06 8.49
N LYS A 100 0.01 -10.44 8.21
CA LYS A 100 0.12 -8.98 8.20
C LYS A 100 -0.69 -8.36 7.06
N LEU A 101 -0.67 -8.98 5.88
CA LEU A 101 -1.48 -8.55 4.74
C LEU A 101 -2.99 -8.67 5.03
N GLU A 102 -3.43 -9.74 5.69
CA GLU A 102 -4.84 -9.88 6.07
C GLU A 102 -5.29 -8.80 7.06
N GLU A 103 -4.46 -8.47 8.06
CA GLU A 103 -4.71 -7.38 9.01
C GLU A 103 -4.88 -6.03 8.27
N LEU A 104 -3.95 -5.74 7.35
CA LEU A 104 -3.96 -4.49 6.59
C LEU A 104 -5.18 -4.40 5.66
N GLU A 105 -5.46 -5.48 4.92
CA GLU A 105 -6.53 -5.57 3.92
C GLU A 105 -7.92 -5.83 4.54
N HIS A 106 -8.05 -5.89 5.86
CA HIS A 106 -9.33 -6.19 6.53
C HIS A 106 -10.46 -5.23 6.10
N GLY A 107 -11.55 -5.77 5.55
CA GLY A 107 -12.67 -4.97 5.04
C GLY A 107 -12.54 -4.51 3.58
N ARG A 108 -11.47 -4.94 2.88
CA ARG A 108 -11.38 -4.89 1.41
C ARG A 108 -12.57 -5.61 0.78
N ALA A 109 -13.24 -4.95 -0.15
CA ALA A 109 -14.29 -5.55 -0.95
C ALA A 109 -13.65 -6.54 -1.96
N ARG A 110 -13.73 -7.84 -1.65
CA ARG A 110 -13.36 -8.90 -2.60
C ARG A 110 -14.57 -9.15 -3.50
N LYS A 111 -14.43 -8.88 -4.81
CA LYS A 111 -15.44 -9.23 -5.82
C LYS A 111 -15.36 -10.72 -6.14
#